data_AF-A0A9W8K565-F1
#
_entry.id   AF-A0A9W8K565-F1
#
_cell.length_a   1.000
_cell.length_b   1.000
_cell.length_c   1.000
_cell.angle_alpha   90.00
_cell.angle_beta   90.00
_cell.angle_gamma   90.00
#
_symmetry.space_group_name_H-M   'P 1'
#
loop_
_entity.id
_entity.type
_entity.pdbx_description
1 polymer ?
#
loop_
_entity_poly.entity_id
_entity_poly.type
_entity_poly.pdbx_seq_one_letter_code
_entity_poly.pdbx_strand_id
1 'polypeptide(L)'
;MLQSLRKVGCVKSFDSTWTDVCHDTLLCSSPTVRTSQFFFGGDFAPTGMVGKVYYLPQARARITGESEDQLVTECMTRLGLSVSWSAVLSYMSSLPRETRPSTEMVSVDCLEPSRNRLKVYFRAHDHTLSAIEHHMTLGGTLDGEVVQNTLRVVRNLWEFLFPGVGRDQPLVPAGRQGVLPRVSDLL
;
A
#
# COMPACT_ATOMS: atom_id res chain seq x y z
N MET A 1 -12.87 0.68 21.00
CA MET A 1 -12.90 -0.66 20.40
C MET A 1 -11.57 -1.41 20.58
N LEU A 2 -10.42 -0.89 20.11
CA LEU A 2 -9.11 -1.56 20.26
C LEU A 2 -8.65 -1.72 21.73
N GLN A 3 -8.87 -0.70 22.57
CA GLN A 3 -8.59 -0.80 24.01
C GLN A 3 -9.39 -1.92 24.70
N SER A 4 -10.55 -2.29 24.16
CA SER A 4 -11.37 -3.39 24.68
C SER A 4 -10.75 -4.76 24.36
N LEU A 5 -10.00 -4.90 23.25
CA LEU A 5 -9.31 -6.15 22.89
C LEU A 5 -8.15 -6.46 23.84
N ARG A 6 -7.53 -5.42 24.43
CA ARG A 6 -6.48 -5.58 25.45
C ARG A 6 -7.01 -6.30 26.70
N LYS A 7 -8.30 -6.12 27.04
CA LYS A 7 -8.93 -6.77 28.20
C LYS A 7 -9.17 -8.28 27.99
N VAL A 8 -9.16 -8.75 26.74
CA VAL A 8 -9.44 -10.16 26.41
C VAL A 8 -8.14 -11.01 26.39
N GLY A 9 -6.97 -10.41 26.63
CA GLY A 9 -5.70 -11.16 26.71
C GLY A 9 -5.19 -11.76 25.39
N CYS A 10 -5.96 -11.63 24.29
CA CYS A 10 -5.62 -12.17 22.97
C CYS A 10 -4.52 -11.36 22.24
N VAL A 11 -4.21 -10.14 22.70
CA VAL A 11 -3.17 -9.26 22.13
C VAL A 11 -2.15 -8.96 23.21
N LYS A 12 -0.98 -9.62 23.15
CA LYS A 12 0.03 -9.56 24.21
C LYS A 12 0.79 -8.22 24.29
N SER A 13 0.72 -7.37 23.26
CA SER A 13 1.50 -6.13 23.20
C SER A 13 0.81 -5.06 22.34
N PHE A 14 -0.42 -4.65 22.70
CA PHE A 14 -1.11 -3.55 22.02
C PHE A 14 -0.53 -2.21 22.45
N ASP A 15 0.05 -1.49 21.50
CA ASP A 15 0.51 -0.11 21.64
C ASP A 15 -0.15 0.77 20.57
N SER A 16 -0.62 1.96 20.95
CA SER A 16 -1.32 2.89 20.04
C SER A 16 -0.46 4.05 19.57
N THR A 17 0.80 4.18 19.98
CA THR A 17 1.61 5.39 19.74
C THR A 17 1.65 5.77 18.25
N TRP A 18 1.92 4.81 17.38
CA TRP A 18 1.93 5.07 15.92
C TRP A 18 0.51 5.20 15.35
N THR A 19 -0.44 4.44 15.88
CA THR A 19 -1.87 4.53 15.52
C THR A 19 -2.43 5.93 15.78
N ASP A 20 -2.02 6.56 16.88
CA ASP A 20 -2.46 7.89 17.28
C ASP A 20 -1.90 8.97 16.32
N VAL A 21 -0.63 8.85 15.93
CA VAL A 21 -0.02 9.73 14.92
C VAL A 21 -0.70 9.55 13.55
N CYS A 22 -0.91 8.31 13.09
CA CYS A 22 -1.59 8.05 11.82
C CYS A 22 -3.04 8.55 11.84
N HIS A 23 -3.75 8.38 12.94
CA HIS A 23 -5.10 8.93 13.10
C HIS A 23 -5.11 10.45 12.94
N ASP A 24 -4.21 11.14 13.64
CA ASP A 24 -4.14 12.60 13.67
C ASP A 24 -3.64 13.22 12.36
N THR A 25 -2.86 12.49 11.56
CA THR A 25 -2.30 12.99 10.28
C THR A 25 -3.09 12.56 9.05
N LEU A 26 -3.76 11.39 9.08
CA LEU A 26 -4.34 10.80 7.87
C LEU A 26 -5.87 10.82 7.85
N LEU A 27 -6.53 10.89 9.00
CA LEU A 27 -7.99 10.86 9.06
C LEU A 27 -8.60 12.26 9.09
N CYS A 28 -9.83 12.37 8.59
CA CYS A 28 -10.65 13.55 8.69
C CYS A 28 -11.78 13.35 9.70
N SER A 29 -11.92 14.27 10.65
CA SER A 29 -12.99 14.26 11.65
C SER A 29 -14.30 14.90 11.16
N SER A 30 -14.41 15.24 9.88
CA SER A 30 -15.61 15.91 9.35
C SER A 30 -16.82 14.96 9.34
N PRO A 31 -17.98 15.38 9.87
CA PRO A 31 -19.21 14.59 9.85
C PRO A 31 -19.76 14.38 8.42
N THR A 32 -19.23 15.08 7.42
CA THR A 32 -19.62 14.93 6.02
C THR A 32 -18.97 13.73 5.34
N VAL A 33 -17.93 13.13 5.93
CA VAL A 33 -17.27 11.95 5.38
C VAL A 33 -18.12 10.71 5.66
N ARG A 34 -18.62 10.08 4.58
CA ARG A 34 -19.44 8.85 4.67
C ARG A 34 -18.71 7.59 4.22
N THR A 35 -17.46 7.71 3.79
CA THR A 35 -16.63 6.59 3.35
C THR A 35 -15.77 6.08 4.50
N SER A 36 -15.46 4.79 4.48
CA SER A 36 -14.48 4.23 5.42
C SER A 36 -13.15 4.96 5.27
N GLN A 37 -12.55 5.36 6.38
CA GLN A 37 -11.24 6.01 6.39
C GLN A 37 -10.16 5.12 7.02
N PHE A 38 -10.55 4.01 7.64
CA PHE A 38 -9.63 3.01 8.18
C PHE A 38 -10.30 1.63 8.24
N PHE A 39 -9.48 0.60 8.34
CA PHE A 39 -9.93 -0.77 8.65
C PHE A 39 -8.85 -1.52 9.44
N PHE A 40 -9.25 -2.63 10.07
CA PHE A 40 -8.36 -3.44 10.89
C PHE A 40 -7.94 -4.71 10.17
N GLY A 41 -6.71 -5.13 10.42
CA GLY A 41 -6.22 -6.47 10.10
C GLY A 41 -5.54 -7.08 11.32
N GLY A 42 -5.13 -8.33 11.18
CA GLY A 42 -4.34 -9.00 12.20
C GLY A 42 -3.62 -10.21 11.64
N ASP A 43 -2.40 -10.44 12.12
CA ASP A 43 -1.67 -11.68 11.86
C ASP A 43 -1.89 -12.61 13.05
N PHE A 44 -2.37 -13.83 12.77
CA PHE A 44 -2.47 -14.89 13.76
C PHE A 44 -1.17 -15.69 13.78
N ALA A 45 -0.55 -15.76 14.96
CA ALA A 45 0.64 -16.55 15.21
C ALA A 45 0.35 -17.56 16.35
N PRO A 46 1.15 -18.64 16.49
CA PRO A 46 0.99 -19.59 17.58
C PRO A 46 0.99 -18.95 18.99
N THR A 47 1.66 -17.81 19.13
CA THR A 47 1.83 -17.10 20.41
C THR A 47 0.81 -16.00 20.66
N GLY A 48 -0.08 -15.71 19.71
CA GLY A 48 -1.12 -14.68 19.81
C GLY A 48 -1.41 -13.97 18.48
N MET A 49 -2.14 -12.86 18.55
CA MET A 49 -2.44 -12.02 17.38
C MET A 49 -1.66 -10.70 17.43
N VAL A 50 -1.12 -10.27 16.28
CA VAL A 50 -0.59 -8.91 16.09
C VAL A 50 -1.60 -8.12 15.27
N GLY A 51 -2.22 -7.10 15.88
CA GLY A 51 -3.17 -6.22 15.23
C GLY A 51 -2.50 -5.25 14.25
N LYS A 52 -3.24 -4.84 13.22
CA LYS A 52 -2.84 -3.85 12.23
C LYS A 52 -3.96 -2.86 11.98
N VAL A 53 -3.61 -1.60 11.74
CA VAL A 53 -4.57 -0.58 11.32
C VAL A 53 -4.13 -0.03 9.98
N TYR A 54 -5.07 0.07 9.05
CA TYR A 54 -4.90 0.63 7.72
C TYR A 54 -5.68 1.93 7.64
N TYR A 55 -5.08 2.98 7.07
CA TYR A 55 -5.60 4.34 6.98
C TYR A 55 -5.70 4.76 5.51
N LEU A 56 -6.81 5.40 5.17
CA LEU A 56 -7.18 5.86 3.83
C LEU A 56 -7.20 7.40 3.83
N PRO A 57 -6.15 8.07 3.33
CA PRO A 57 -6.00 9.52 3.46
C PRO A 57 -6.90 10.36 2.53
N GLN A 58 -7.58 9.73 1.57
CA GLN A 58 -8.30 10.40 0.48
C GLN A 58 -9.40 11.35 0.98
N ALA A 59 -10.09 10.95 2.05
CA ALA A 59 -11.14 11.78 2.63
C ALA A 59 -10.59 13.09 3.20
N ARG A 60 -9.43 13.03 3.87
CA ARG A 60 -8.74 14.20 4.40
C ARG A 60 -8.17 15.05 3.28
N ALA A 61 -7.42 14.45 2.35
CA ALA A 61 -6.83 15.13 1.20
C ALA A 61 -7.87 15.98 0.45
N ARG A 62 -9.03 15.38 0.14
CA ARG A 62 -10.14 16.08 -0.53
C ARG A 62 -10.70 17.26 0.26
N ILE A 63 -10.75 17.17 1.59
CA ILE A 63 -11.37 18.20 2.45
C ILE A 63 -10.39 19.34 2.75
N THR A 64 -9.11 19.03 3.01
CA THR A 64 -8.10 20.05 3.32
C THR A 64 -7.49 20.68 2.08
N GLY A 65 -7.60 20.01 0.92
CA GLY A 65 -6.94 20.42 -0.32
C GLY A 65 -5.46 20.04 -0.38
N GLU A 66 -4.94 19.35 0.63
CA GLU A 66 -3.59 18.78 0.64
C GLU A 66 -3.55 17.50 -0.20
N SER A 67 -2.41 17.18 -0.82
CA SER A 67 -2.23 15.88 -1.48
C SER A 67 -2.04 14.76 -0.46
N GLU A 68 -2.36 13.53 -0.85
CA GLU A 68 -2.09 12.34 -0.04
C GLU A 68 -0.60 12.24 0.32
N ASP A 69 0.29 12.57 -0.61
CA ASP A 69 1.74 12.56 -0.38
C ASP A 69 2.18 13.59 0.68
N GLN A 70 1.54 14.76 0.74
CA GLN A 70 1.80 15.76 1.79
C GLN A 70 1.37 15.23 3.16
N LEU A 71 0.17 14.65 3.26
CA LEU A 71 -0.35 14.06 4.49
C LEU A 71 0.53 12.91 4.98
N VAL A 72 0.96 12.02 4.08
CA VAL A 72 1.86 10.92 4.42
C VAL A 72 3.25 11.42 4.79
N THR A 73 3.77 12.46 4.13
CA THR A 73 5.07 13.06 4.50
C THR A 73 5.06 13.66 5.91
N GLU A 74 3.98 14.33 6.30
CA GLU A 74 3.80 14.80 7.68
C GLU A 74 3.74 13.63 8.68
N CYS A 75 2.98 12.58 8.35
CA CYS A 75 2.94 11.35 9.14
C CYS A 75 4.33 10.74 9.35
N MET A 76 5.13 10.58 8.28
CA MET A 76 6.50 10.05 8.38
C MET A 76 7.40 10.93 9.24
N THR A 77 7.24 12.25 9.13
CA THR A 77 8.04 13.21 9.91
C THR A 77 7.76 13.06 11.39
N ARG A 78 6.49 12.98 11.79
CA ARG A 78 6.09 12.77 13.19
C ARG A 78 6.48 11.41 13.75
N LEU A 79 6.62 10.40 12.89
CA LEU A 79 7.10 9.06 13.28
C LEU A 79 8.63 8.93 13.27
N GLY A 80 9.38 9.95 12.84
CA GLY A 80 10.84 9.90 12.73
C GLY A 80 11.34 9.06 11.55
N LEU A 81 10.53 8.89 10.50
CA LEU A 81 10.80 8.05 9.32
C LEU A 81 11.21 8.85 8.07
N SER A 82 11.49 10.15 8.20
CA SER A 82 11.77 11.05 7.06
C SER A 82 12.94 10.59 6.19
N VAL A 83 13.98 9.98 6.78
CA VAL A 83 15.15 9.49 6.03
C VAL A 83 14.78 8.33 5.11
N SER A 84 14.03 7.35 5.61
CA SER A 84 13.56 6.23 4.77
C SER A 84 12.55 6.69 3.72
N TRP A 85 11.70 7.66 4.09
CA TRP A 85 10.68 8.21 3.20
C TRP A 85 11.25 9.04 2.04
N SER A 86 12.37 9.75 2.25
CA SER A 86 12.97 10.62 1.24
C SER A 86 13.42 9.86 -0.01
N ALA A 87 13.89 8.62 0.13
CA ALA A 87 14.24 7.77 -1.01
C ALA A 87 13.02 7.46 -1.89
N VAL A 88 11.87 7.19 -1.26
CA VAL A 88 10.60 6.97 -1.97
C VAL A 88 10.16 8.25 -2.66
N LEU A 89 10.15 9.39 -1.96
CA LEU A 89 9.78 10.68 -2.56
C LEU A 89 10.68 11.06 -3.74
N SER A 90 11.98 10.80 -3.66
CA SER A 90 12.92 11.05 -4.74
C SER A 90 12.60 10.20 -5.96
N TYR A 91 12.32 8.91 -5.76
CA TYR A 91 11.89 8.02 -6.83
C TYR A 91 10.57 8.49 -7.46
N MET A 92 9.55 8.75 -6.65
CA MET A 92 8.25 9.22 -7.14
C MET A 92 8.36 10.53 -7.94
N SER A 93 9.25 11.43 -7.51
CA SER A 93 9.51 12.69 -8.20
C SER A 93 10.20 12.52 -9.55
N SER A 94 10.97 11.44 -9.74
CA SER A 94 11.61 11.11 -11.03
C SER A 94 10.64 10.55 -12.07
N LEU A 95 9.46 10.08 -11.65
CA LEU A 95 8.46 9.50 -12.55
C LEU A 95 7.62 10.60 -13.24
N PRO A 96 7.23 10.41 -14.52
CA PRO A 96 6.24 11.25 -15.19
C PRO A 96 4.94 11.33 -14.39
N ARG A 97 4.26 12.49 -14.42
CA ARG A 97 3.05 12.71 -13.61
C ARG A 97 1.92 11.75 -13.97
N GLU A 98 1.85 11.34 -15.23
CA GLU A 98 0.79 10.53 -15.81
C GLU A 98 0.90 9.05 -15.42
N THR A 99 2.11 8.59 -15.09
CA THR A 99 2.40 7.20 -14.70
C THR A 99 2.80 7.05 -13.24
N ARG A 100 2.99 8.17 -12.53
CA ARG A 100 3.34 8.19 -11.12
C ARG A 100 2.27 7.47 -10.29
N PRO A 101 2.62 6.45 -9.51
CA PRO A 101 1.68 5.83 -8.59
C PRO A 101 1.11 6.83 -7.58
N SER A 102 -0.16 6.67 -7.20
CA SER A 102 -0.76 7.50 -6.15
C SER A 102 -0.74 6.79 -4.80
N THR A 103 -0.57 7.53 -3.72
CA THR A 103 -0.65 6.96 -2.36
C THR A 103 -2.07 6.50 -2.06
N GLU A 104 -2.25 5.21 -1.82
CA GLU A 104 -3.55 4.58 -1.61
C GLU A 104 -3.87 4.41 -0.11
N MET A 105 -2.91 3.95 0.67
CA MET A 105 -3.14 3.67 2.09
C MET A 105 -1.82 3.61 2.87
N VAL A 106 -1.93 3.82 4.19
CA VAL A 106 -0.83 3.63 5.14
C VAL A 106 -1.27 2.61 6.18
N SER A 107 -0.40 1.69 6.57
CA SER A 107 -0.70 0.76 7.66
C SER A 107 0.42 0.69 8.70
N VAL A 108 0.04 0.50 9.96
CA VAL A 108 0.97 0.26 11.08
C VAL A 108 0.56 -0.98 11.86
N ASP A 109 1.53 -1.64 12.47
CA ASP A 109 1.29 -2.69 13.45
C ASP A 109 0.83 -2.04 14.79
N CYS A 110 0.04 -2.73 15.60
CA CYS A 110 -0.36 -2.27 16.94
C CYS A 110 0.69 -2.71 17.98
N LEU A 111 1.96 -2.37 17.75
CA LEU A 111 3.12 -2.76 18.56
C LEU A 111 3.91 -1.53 19.01
N GLU A 112 4.73 -1.68 20.05
CA GLU A 112 5.61 -0.60 20.50
C GLU A 112 6.49 -0.07 19.36
N PRO A 113 6.83 1.24 19.33
CA PRO A 113 7.55 1.87 18.23
C PRO A 113 8.82 1.14 17.76
N SER A 114 9.58 0.55 18.69
CA SER A 114 10.83 -0.17 18.40
C SER A 114 10.63 -1.48 17.61
N ARG A 115 9.40 -2.01 17.56
CA ARG A 115 9.03 -3.22 16.81
C ARG A 115 7.96 -2.95 15.77
N ASN A 116 7.53 -1.70 15.62
CA ASN A 116 6.49 -1.33 14.70
C ASN A 116 7.05 -1.25 13.27
N ARG A 117 6.18 -1.52 12.30
CA ARG A 117 6.49 -1.39 10.88
C ARG A 117 5.39 -0.61 10.23
N LEU A 118 5.78 0.42 9.49
CA LEU A 118 4.88 1.18 8.67
C LEU A 118 4.98 0.69 7.23
N LYS A 119 3.83 0.61 6.54
CA LYS A 119 3.76 0.32 5.11
C LYS A 119 2.97 1.42 4.43
N VAL A 120 3.50 1.96 3.33
CA VAL A 120 2.75 2.81 2.39
C VAL A 120 2.45 1.98 1.17
N TYR A 121 1.20 2.00 0.73
CA TYR A 121 0.75 1.29 -0.46
C TYR A 121 0.44 2.33 -1.52
N PHE A 122 0.91 2.04 -2.72
CA PHE A 122 0.68 2.88 -3.89
C PHE A 122 -0.19 2.15 -4.89
N ARG A 123 -1.06 2.89 -5.54
CA ARG A 123 -1.82 2.44 -6.70
C ARG A 123 -1.02 2.81 -7.96
N ALA A 124 -0.37 1.81 -8.55
CA ALA A 124 0.29 1.94 -9.85
C ALA A 124 -0.68 1.61 -10.99
N HIS A 125 -0.47 2.24 -12.14
CA HIS A 125 -1.23 1.98 -13.37
C HIS A 125 -0.52 1.00 -14.31
N ASP A 126 0.67 0.54 -13.93
CA ASP A 126 1.47 -0.38 -14.73
C ASP A 126 1.07 -1.84 -14.52
N HIS A 127 1.05 -2.58 -15.61
CA HIS A 127 0.62 -3.98 -15.65
C HIS A 127 1.60 -4.87 -16.42
N THR A 128 2.86 -4.45 -16.54
CA THR A 128 3.94 -5.22 -17.14
C THR A 128 4.94 -5.66 -16.07
N LEU A 129 5.60 -6.79 -16.27
CA LEU A 129 6.64 -7.25 -15.34
C LEU A 129 7.79 -6.24 -15.28
N SER A 130 8.18 -5.67 -16.42
CA SER A 130 9.24 -4.65 -16.52
C SER A 130 8.97 -3.44 -15.61
N ALA A 131 7.74 -2.93 -15.62
CA ALA A 131 7.35 -1.82 -14.75
C ALA A 131 7.30 -2.23 -13.27
N ILE A 132 6.82 -3.44 -12.96
CA ILE A 132 6.85 -3.96 -11.57
C ILE A 132 8.30 -4.01 -11.06
N GLU A 133 9.24 -4.54 -11.85
CA GLU A 133 10.66 -4.58 -11.47
C GLU A 133 11.26 -3.17 -11.32
N HIS A 134 10.85 -2.23 -12.17
CA HIS A 134 11.25 -0.83 -12.07
C HIS A 134 10.79 -0.20 -10.74
N HIS A 135 9.54 -0.44 -10.31
CA HIS A 135 9.03 0.02 -9.01
C HIS A 135 9.73 -0.67 -7.84
N MET A 136 9.93 -2.00 -7.92
CA MET A 136 10.58 -2.79 -6.87
C MET A 136 12.04 -2.38 -6.61
N THR A 137 12.70 -1.78 -7.60
CA THR A 137 14.08 -1.30 -7.51
C THR A 137 14.18 0.20 -7.26
N LEU A 138 13.07 0.91 -7.10
CA LEU A 138 13.03 2.38 -7.07
C LEU A 138 13.79 2.98 -8.26
N GLY A 139 13.52 2.46 -9.45
CA GLY A 139 14.16 2.88 -10.70
C GLY A 139 15.63 2.47 -10.82
N GLY A 140 16.04 1.39 -10.16
CA GLY A 140 17.43 0.92 -10.11
C GLY A 140 18.26 1.53 -8.96
N THR A 141 17.65 2.35 -8.11
CA THR A 141 18.31 2.89 -6.91
C THR A 141 18.65 1.79 -5.90
N LEU A 142 17.75 0.81 -5.75
CA LEU A 142 18.00 -0.40 -4.97
C LEU A 142 18.64 -1.45 -5.86
N ASP A 143 19.84 -1.89 -5.47
CA ASP A 143 20.59 -2.95 -6.13
C ASP A 143 21.30 -3.83 -5.08
N GLY A 144 21.83 -4.96 -5.52
CA GLY A 144 22.56 -5.93 -4.71
C GLY A 144 21.95 -7.32 -4.75
N GLU A 145 22.65 -8.28 -4.15
CA GLU A 145 22.31 -9.70 -4.24
C GLU A 145 20.86 -10.01 -3.80
N VAL A 146 20.40 -9.39 -2.71
CA VAL A 146 19.03 -9.57 -2.19
C VAL A 146 17.99 -9.07 -3.19
N VAL A 147 18.24 -7.90 -3.82
CA VAL A 147 17.34 -7.33 -4.82
C VAL A 147 17.28 -8.25 -6.04
N GLN A 148 18.44 -8.65 -6.58
CA GLN A 148 18.52 -9.52 -7.77
C GLN A 148 17.87 -10.90 -7.52
N ASN A 149 18.07 -11.48 -6.34
CA ASN A 149 17.40 -12.73 -5.97
C ASN A 149 15.88 -12.56 -5.87
N THR A 150 15.40 -11.45 -5.31
CA THR A 150 13.97 -11.14 -5.23
C THR A 150 13.36 -10.96 -6.61
N LEU A 151 14.01 -10.21 -7.50
CA LEU A 151 13.54 -10.02 -8.89
C LEU A 151 13.47 -11.37 -9.63
N ARG A 152 14.42 -12.28 -9.42
CA ARG A 152 14.36 -13.64 -9.97
C ARG A 152 13.13 -14.40 -9.49
N VAL A 153 12.82 -14.35 -8.19
CA VAL A 153 11.60 -14.99 -7.65
C VAL A 153 10.34 -14.39 -8.26
N VAL A 154 10.29 -13.06 -8.42
CA VAL A 154 9.14 -12.37 -9.04
C VAL A 154 8.97 -12.75 -10.51
N ARG A 155 10.06 -12.88 -11.27
CA ARG A 155 10.04 -13.38 -12.66
C ARG A 155 9.45 -14.79 -12.75
N ASN A 156 9.90 -15.69 -11.88
CA ASN A 156 9.37 -17.05 -11.83
C ASN A 156 7.88 -17.03 -11.48
N LEU A 157 7.49 -16.25 -10.47
CA LEU A 157 6.09 -16.12 -10.07
C LEU A 157 5.22 -15.55 -11.20
N TRP A 158 5.73 -14.57 -11.95
CA TRP A 158 5.05 -14.04 -13.13
C TRP A 158 4.80 -15.11 -14.19
N GLU A 159 5.82 -15.90 -14.54
CA GLU A 159 5.68 -17.00 -15.51
C GLU A 159 4.69 -18.07 -15.05
N PHE A 160 4.65 -18.37 -13.74
CA PHE A 160 3.68 -19.31 -13.18
C PHE A 160 2.25 -18.77 -13.19
N LEU A 161 2.05 -17.49 -12.86
CA LEU A 161 0.71 -16.88 -12.80
C LEU A 161 0.18 -16.48 -14.18
N PHE A 162 1.06 -16.09 -15.10
CA PHE A 162 0.74 -15.54 -16.41
C PHE A 162 1.56 -16.21 -17.52
N PRO A 163 1.38 -17.54 -17.72
CA PRO A 163 2.17 -18.28 -18.69
C PRO A 163 2.00 -17.70 -20.10
N GLY A 164 3.13 -17.45 -20.77
CA GLY A 164 3.17 -16.89 -22.12
C GLY A 164 3.02 -15.38 -22.22
N VAL A 165 2.83 -14.65 -21.11
CA VAL A 165 2.80 -13.18 -21.12
C VAL A 165 4.22 -12.62 -21.05
N GLY A 166 4.62 -11.90 -22.10
CA GLY A 166 5.95 -11.28 -22.19
C GLY A 166 6.19 -10.21 -21.13
N ARG A 167 7.47 -9.88 -20.87
CA ARG A 167 7.87 -8.94 -19.81
C ARG A 167 7.29 -7.54 -19.96
N ASP A 168 7.19 -7.07 -21.19
CA ASP A 168 6.66 -5.75 -21.55
C ASP A 168 5.21 -5.83 -22.06
N GLN A 169 4.61 -7.02 -22.04
CA GLN A 169 3.22 -7.21 -22.44
C GLN A 169 2.31 -6.85 -21.26
N PRO A 170 1.36 -5.91 -21.43
CA PRO A 170 0.43 -5.57 -20.37
C PRO A 170 -0.51 -6.74 -20.06
N LEU A 171 -0.78 -6.99 -18.78
CA LEU A 171 -1.86 -7.87 -18.38
C LEU A 171 -3.19 -7.29 -18.84
N VAL A 172 -3.94 -8.06 -19.63
CA VAL A 172 -5.30 -7.71 -20.04
C VAL A 172 -6.27 -8.36 -19.04
N PRO A 173 -7.15 -7.59 -18.38
CA PRO A 173 -8.18 -8.17 -17.52
C PRO A 173 -9.02 -9.17 -18.31
N ALA A 174 -9.30 -10.33 -17.72
CA ALA A 174 -10.04 -11.43 -18.36
C ALA A 174 -11.44 -11.03 -18.90
N GLY A 175 -11.98 -9.86 -18.53
CA GLY A 175 -13.27 -9.35 -18.99
C GLY A 175 -13.29 -8.60 -20.32
N ARG A 176 -12.18 -8.50 -21.07
CA ARG A 176 -12.16 -7.85 -22.40
C ARG A 176 -11.88 -8.80 -23.58
N GLN A 177 -11.61 -10.06 -23.32
CA GLN A 177 -11.56 -11.08 -24.37
C GLN A 177 -12.90 -11.82 -24.42
N GLY A 178 -13.81 -11.35 -25.29
CA GLY A 178 -15.08 -12.02 -25.56
C GLY A 178 -16.29 -11.13 -25.32
N VAL A 179 -16.57 -10.22 -26.26
CA VAL A 179 -17.98 -9.91 -26.55
C VAL A 179 -18.53 -11.18 -27.20
N LEU A 180 -19.15 -12.05 -26.42
CA LEU A 180 -20.07 -13.03 -26.99
C LEU A 180 -21.13 -12.23 -27.77
N PRO A 181 -21.42 -12.57 -29.05
CA PRO A 181 -22.44 -11.87 -29.81
C PRO A 181 -23.74 -11.87 -29.01
N ARG A 182 -24.44 -10.73 -29.01
CA ARG A 182 -25.73 -10.67 -28.31
C ARG A 182 -26.67 -11.61 -29.03
N VAL A 183 -27.52 -12.30 -28.27
CA VAL A 183 -28.56 -13.19 -28.83
C VAL A 183 -29.50 -12.45 -29.81
N SER A 184 -29.53 -11.12 -29.77
CA SER A 184 -30.20 -10.25 -30.75
C SER A 184 -29.61 -10.28 -32.17
N ASP A 185 -28.41 -10.85 -32.34
CA ASP A 185 -27.71 -10.89 -33.62
C ASP A 185 -27.85 -12.27 -34.33
N LEU A 186 -28.67 -13.16 -33.76
CA LEU A 186 -28.94 -14.52 -34.27
C LEU A 186 -30.44 -14.78 -34.56
N LEU A 187 -31.26 -13.73 -34.62
CA LEU A 187 -32.65 -13.76 -35.08
C LEU A 187 -32.88 -12.60 -36.06
#